data_AF-J9Z672-F1
#
_entry.id   AF-J9Z672-F1
#
_cell.length_a   1.000
_cell.length_b   1.000
_cell.length_c   1.000
_cell.angle_alpha   90.00
_cell.angle_beta   90.00
_cell.angle_gamma   90.00
#
_symmetry.space_group_name_H-M   'P 1'
#
loop_
_entity.id
_entity.type
_entity.pdbx_description
1 polymer ?
#
loop_
_entity_poly.entity_id
_entity_poly.type
_entity_poly.pdbx_seq_one_letter_code
_entity_poly.pdbx_strand_id
1 'polypeptide(L)' 'MVSYEVSIGLILITVLICVGSCNLSEIVMAQKQ' A
#
# COMPACT_ATOMS: atom_id res chain seq x y z
N MET A 1 -17.76 10.80 -5.05
CA MET A 1 -16.63 11.13 -4.16
C MET A 1 -16.31 9.97 -3.20
N VAL A 2 -17.30 9.24 -2.65
CA VAL A 2 -17.07 8.03 -1.85
C VAL A 2 -16.30 6.90 -2.58
N SER A 3 -16.47 6.77 -3.90
CA SER A 3 -15.82 5.71 -4.69
C SER A 3 -14.29 5.82 -4.70
N TYR A 4 -13.74 7.03 -4.54
CA TYR A 4 -12.29 7.25 -4.55
C TYR A 4 -11.65 6.79 -3.24
N GLU A 5 -12.28 7.11 -2.10
CA GLU A 5 -11.85 6.66 -0.78
C GLU A 5 -11.83 5.13 -0.67
N VAL A 6 -12.86 4.47 -1.22
CA VAL A 6 -12.91 3.00 -1.29
C VAL A 6 -11.80 2.45 -2.18
N SER A 7 -11.51 3.11 -3.32
CA SER A 7 -10.46 2.67 -4.24
C SER A 7 -9.06 2.80 -3.65
N ILE A 8 -8.77 3.91 -2.94
CA ILE A 8 -7.49 4.11 -2.25
C ILE A 8 -7.33 3.09 -1.11
N GLY A 9 -8.39 2.83 -0.35
CA GLY A 9 -8.36 1.83 0.72
C GLY A 9 -7.95 0.45 0.21
N LEU A 10 -8.50 0.03 -0.93
CA LEU A 10 -8.14 -1.24 -1.56
C LEU A 10 -6.68 -1.27 -2.03
N ILE A 11 -6.19 -0.19 -2.66
CA ILE A 11 -4.79 -0.09 -3.11
C ILE A 11 -3.84 -0.21 -1.91
N LEU A 12 -4.11 0.50 -0.81
CA LEU A 12 -3.27 0.43 0.39
C LEU A 12 -3.26 -0.97 1.02
N ILE A 13 -4.40 -1.65 1.07
CA ILE A 13 -4.49 -3.03 1.56
C ILE A 13 -3.63 -3.96 0.70
N THR A 14 -3.68 -3.82 -0.62
CA THR A 14 -2.84 -4.64 -1.52
C THR A 14 -1.35 -4.40 -1.29
N VAL A 15 -0.92 -3.14 -1.16
CA VAL A 15 0.50 -2.80 -0.90
C VAL A 15 0.96 -3.33 0.45
N LEU A 16 0.12 -3.21 1.48
CA LEU A 16 0.42 -3.72 2.83
C LEU A 16 0.55 -5.24 2.88
N ILE A 17 -0.29 -5.99 2.15
CA ILE A 17 -0.17 -7.46 2.07
C ILE A 17 1.08 -7.86 1.29
N CYS A 18 1.43 -7.14 0.22
CA CYS A 18 2.61 -7.44 -0.59
C CYS A 18 3.93 -7.15 0.12
N VAL A 19 4.01 -6.05 0.88
CA VAL A 19 5.23 -5.65 1.58
C VAL A 19 5.30 -6.26 2.99
N GLY A 20 4.17 -6.52 3.63
CA GLY A 20 4.11 -7.05 5.00
C GLY A 20 4.56 -6.04 6.08
N SER A 21 4.80 -4.78 5.70
CA SER A 21 5.26 -3.72 6.59
C SER A 21 4.46 -2.44 6.36
N CYS A 22 4.06 -1.79 7.45
CA CYS A 22 3.42 -0.47 7.41
C CYS A 22 4.43 0.69 7.36
N ASN A 23 5.74 0.39 7.30
CA ASN A 23 6.77 1.41 7.22
C ASN A 23 7.02 1.80 5.76
N LEU A 24 6.89 3.08 5.44
CA LEU A 24 7.13 3.59 4.09
C LEU A 24 8.55 3.33 3.60
N SER A 25 9.56 3.35 4.47
CA SER A 25 10.94 3.03 4.10
C SER A 25 11.07 1.58 3.66
N GLU A 26 10.44 0.64 4.36
CA GLU A 26 10.41 -0.78 4.00
C GLU A 26 9.64 -0.98 2.68
N ILE A 27 8.52 -0.27 2.48
CA ILE A 27 7.77 -0.29 1.20
C ILE A 27 8.65 0.18 0.05
N VAL A 28 9.37 1.30 0.22
CA VAL A 28 10.26 1.84 -0.82
C VAL A 28 11.47 0.94 -1.07
N MET A 29 12.00 0.27 -0.04
CA MET A 29 13.07 -0.72 -0.21
C MET A 29 12.58 -1.98 -0.93
N ALA A 30 11.38 -2.47 -0.59
CA ALA A 30 10.75 -3.60 -1.28
C ALA A 30 10.42 -3.30 -2.75
N GLN A 31 10.17 -2.02 -3.09
CA GLN A 31 9.99 -1.56 -4.48
C GLN A 31 11.30 -1.45 -5.27
N LYS A 32 12.45 -1.38 -4.60
CA LYS A 32 13.77 -1.32 -5.23
C LYS A 32 14.41 -2.69 -5.47
N GLN A 33 13.73 -3.76 -5.05
CA GLN A 33 14.16 -5.14 -5.26
C GLN A 33 13.85 -5.63 -6.69
#